data_AF-A0A8H6H1V3-F1
#
_entry.id   AF-A0A8H6H1V3-F1
#
_cell.length_a   1.000
_cell.length_b   1.000
_cell.length_c   1.000
_cell.angle_alpha   90.00
_cell.angle_beta   90.00
_cell.angle_gamma   90.00
#
_symmetry.space_group_name_H-M   'P 1'
#
loop_
_entity.id
_entity.type
_entity.pdbx_description
1 polymer ?
#
loop_
_entity_poly.entity_id
_entity_poly.type
_entity_poly.pdbx_seq_one_letter_code
_entity_poly.pdbx_strand_id
1 'polypeptide(L)'
;MLILEAYFDAGKQLNWRHMFEAAEDGNCRTLAKCLQAGAPIEYRDPEDCARPLQIAIAFCRPLTVKWLLEHGASPNYMGGDEEAVEEALCPLAVAIDLAIRPGIAWEIPFRWQVKDIKVPSVKRLAHNAREIIKILRQAGANEQPLDDHVRGHLDSIEAGISCCPQHNSRLWRRRG
;
A
#
# COMPACT_ATOMS: atom_id res chain seq x y z
N MET A 1 -5.89 -28.53 12.43
CA MET A 1 -5.90 -29.03 11.04
C MET A 1 -7.18 -28.58 10.32
N LEU A 2 -8.38 -28.89 10.80
CA LEU A 2 -9.67 -28.50 10.19
C LEU A 2 -9.87 -26.99 9.88
N ILE A 3 -9.34 -26.09 10.71
CA ILE A 3 -9.52 -24.64 10.49
C ILE A 3 -8.73 -24.15 9.27
N LEU A 4 -7.52 -24.66 9.02
CA LEU A 4 -6.71 -24.21 7.88
C LEU A 4 -7.26 -24.73 6.56
N GLU A 5 -7.78 -25.96 6.54
CA GLU A 5 -8.46 -26.55 5.38
C GLU A 5 -9.71 -25.74 5.01
N ALA A 6 -10.56 -25.42 6.01
CA ALA A 6 -11.72 -24.55 5.78
C ALA A 6 -11.34 -23.16 5.27
N TYR A 7 -10.25 -22.57 5.78
CA TYR A 7 -9.72 -21.29 5.29
C TYR A 7 -9.16 -21.38 3.87
N PHE A 8 -8.52 -22.50 3.52
CA PHE A 8 -8.01 -22.74 2.17
C PHE A 8 -9.14 -22.87 1.16
N ASP A 9 -10.17 -23.66 1.49
CA ASP A 9 -11.33 -23.85 0.62
C ASP A 9 -12.12 -22.56 0.45
N ALA A 10 -12.41 -21.85 1.55
CA ALA A 10 -13.04 -20.53 1.49
C ALA A 10 -12.18 -19.51 0.73
N GLY A 11 -10.85 -19.56 0.92
CA GLY A 11 -9.89 -18.74 0.20
C GLY A 11 -9.98 -18.93 -1.32
N LYS A 12 -9.97 -20.19 -1.79
CA LYS A 12 -10.12 -20.50 -3.22
C LYS A 12 -11.50 -20.13 -3.77
N GLN A 13 -12.57 -20.37 -3.01
CA GLN A 13 -13.93 -20.02 -3.43
C GLN A 13 -14.14 -18.50 -3.56
N LEU A 14 -13.43 -17.73 -2.75
CA LEU A 14 -13.55 -16.27 -2.70
C LEU A 14 -12.35 -15.55 -3.31
N ASN A 15 -11.55 -16.23 -4.15
CA ASN A 15 -10.37 -15.64 -4.80
C ASN A 15 -9.48 -14.84 -3.83
N TRP A 16 -9.24 -15.39 -2.64
CA TRP A 16 -8.45 -14.77 -1.57
C TRP A 16 -8.84 -13.33 -1.20
N ARG A 17 -10.10 -12.91 -1.42
CA ARG A 17 -10.62 -11.58 -1.07
C ARG A 17 -10.26 -11.11 0.35
N HIS A 18 -10.29 -12.04 1.32
CA HIS A 18 -9.92 -11.79 2.71
C HIS A 18 -8.47 -11.26 2.88
N MET A 19 -7.56 -11.61 1.98
CA MET A 19 -6.18 -11.14 1.97
C MET A 19 -6.10 -9.65 1.62
N PHE A 20 -6.82 -9.22 0.58
CA PHE A 20 -6.90 -7.82 0.18
C PHE A 20 -7.61 -6.97 1.23
N GLU A 21 -8.72 -7.49 1.75
CA GLU A 21 -9.42 -6.87 2.88
C GLU A 21 -8.52 -6.69 4.12
N ALA A 22 -7.67 -7.67 4.41
CA ALA A 22 -6.74 -7.60 5.51
C ALA A 22 -5.60 -6.60 5.24
N ALA A 23 -5.11 -6.52 3.99
CA ALA A 23 -4.13 -5.51 3.58
C ALA A 23 -4.70 -4.09 3.73
N GLU A 24 -5.95 -3.89 3.30
CA GLU A 24 -6.71 -2.64 3.38
C GLU A 24 -6.96 -2.20 4.83
N ASP A 25 -7.38 -3.13 5.69
CA ASP A 25 -7.67 -2.89 7.12
C ASP A 25 -6.38 -2.66 7.94
N GLY A 26 -5.24 -3.10 7.42
CA GLY A 26 -3.98 -3.16 8.16
C GLY A 26 -3.89 -4.34 9.14
N ASN A 27 -4.59 -5.43 8.85
CA ASN A 27 -4.74 -6.61 9.70
C ASN A 27 -3.74 -7.73 9.34
N CYS A 28 -2.49 -7.58 9.81
CA CYS A 28 -1.44 -8.58 9.58
C CYS A 28 -1.76 -9.97 10.15
N ARG A 29 -2.64 -10.07 11.16
CA ARG A 29 -3.04 -11.38 11.72
C ARG A 29 -3.92 -12.16 10.77
N THR A 30 -4.83 -11.51 10.05
CA THR A 30 -5.62 -12.16 9.00
C THR A 30 -4.74 -12.50 7.80
N LEU A 31 -3.83 -11.60 7.39
CA LEU A 31 -2.85 -11.92 6.34
C LEU A 31 -2.04 -13.18 6.67
N ALA A 32 -1.51 -13.27 7.90
CA ALA A 32 -0.78 -14.45 8.36
C ALA A 32 -1.60 -15.74 8.25
N LYS A 33 -2.90 -15.69 8.58
CA LYS A 33 -3.80 -16.84 8.43
C LYS A 33 -4.04 -17.20 6.96
N CYS A 34 -4.21 -16.23 6.08
CA CYS A 34 -4.33 -16.47 4.64
C CYS A 34 -3.09 -17.17 4.09
N LEU A 35 -1.88 -16.69 4.41
CA LEU A 35 -0.62 -17.32 4.02
C LEU A 35 -0.50 -18.75 4.58
N GLN A 36 -0.81 -18.95 5.86
CA GLN A 36 -0.80 -20.29 6.49
C GLN A 36 -1.79 -21.26 5.83
N ALA A 37 -2.91 -20.74 5.33
CA ALA A 37 -3.88 -21.52 4.58
C ALA A 37 -3.46 -21.76 3.13
N GLY A 38 -2.36 -21.18 2.64
CA GLY A 38 -1.84 -21.39 1.28
C GLY A 38 -2.10 -20.27 0.28
N ALA A 39 -2.57 -19.09 0.74
CA ALA A 39 -2.65 -17.91 -0.12
C ALA A 39 -1.24 -17.49 -0.57
N PRO A 40 -0.99 -17.28 -1.87
CA PRO A 40 0.30 -16.77 -2.31
C PRO A 40 0.43 -15.30 -1.90
N ILE A 41 1.59 -14.90 -1.36
CA ILE A 41 1.88 -13.52 -0.95
C ILE A 41 1.70 -12.51 -2.10
N GLU A 42 1.95 -12.99 -3.32
CA GLU A 42 1.87 -12.28 -4.59
C GLU A 42 0.54 -12.54 -5.32
N TYR A 43 -0.52 -12.99 -4.64
CA TYR A 43 -1.81 -13.24 -5.27
C TYR A 43 -2.34 -11.97 -5.93
N ARG A 44 -2.82 -12.10 -7.17
CA ARG A 44 -3.38 -11.00 -7.95
C ARG A 44 -4.90 -11.03 -7.83
N ASP A 45 -5.47 -9.91 -7.45
CA ASP A 45 -6.91 -9.74 -7.42
C ASP A 45 -7.48 -9.92 -8.84
N PRO A 46 -8.45 -10.82 -9.06
CA PRO A 46 -8.98 -11.05 -10.41
C PRO A 46 -9.80 -9.88 -10.96
N GLU A 47 -10.34 -9.01 -10.12
CA GLU A 47 -11.18 -7.87 -10.51
C GLU A 47 -10.29 -6.65 -10.82
N ASP A 48 -9.42 -6.27 -9.89
CA ASP A 48 -8.65 -5.02 -9.96
C ASP A 48 -7.18 -5.22 -10.37
N CYS A 49 -6.75 -6.46 -10.57
CA CYS A 49 -5.36 -6.82 -10.86
C CYS A 49 -4.34 -6.36 -9.80
N ALA A 50 -4.82 -5.89 -8.64
CA ALA A 50 -4.00 -5.41 -7.55
C ALA A 50 -3.42 -6.57 -6.73
N ARG A 51 -2.28 -6.31 -6.09
CA ARG A 51 -1.62 -7.22 -5.14
C ARG A 51 -1.75 -6.71 -3.71
N PRO A 52 -1.62 -7.57 -2.70
CA PRO A 52 -1.76 -7.19 -1.29
C PRO A 52 -0.87 -6.01 -0.90
N LEU A 53 0.36 -5.94 -1.42
CA LEU A 53 1.27 -4.82 -1.16
C LEU A 53 0.73 -3.50 -1.70
N GLN A 54 0.20 -3.49 -2.93
CA GLN A 54 -0.38 -2.31 -3.56
C GLN A 54 -1.60 -1.80 -2.77
N ILE A 55 -2.46 -2.71 -2.31
CA ILE A 55 -3.60 -2.35 -1.44
C ILE A 55 -3.12 -1.74 -0.12
N ALA A 56 -2.13 -2.34 0.55
CA ALA A 56 -1.60 -1.79 1.80
C ALA A 56 -0.98 -0.39 1.63
N ILE A 57 -0.36 -0.12 0.48
CA ILE A 57 0.18 1.21 0.12
C ILE A 57 -0.97 2.20 -0.11
N ALA A 58 -1.95 1.87 -0.96
CA ALA A 58 -3.09 2.72 -1.29
C ALA A 58 -3.92 3.13 -0.06
N PHE A 59 -3.98 2.27 0.96
CA PHE A 59 -4.65 2.54 2.23
C PHE A 59 -3.72 3.08 3.34
N CYS A 60 -2.48 3.46 2.99
CA CYS A 60 -1.50 4.06 3.90
C CYS A 60 -1.26 3.22 5.17
N ARG A 61 -1.00 1.91 5.01
CA ARG A 61 -0.78 0.94 6.10
C ARG A 61 0.69 0.56 6.29
N PRO A 62 1.55 1.40 6.93
CA PRO A 62 2.99 1.18 6.98
C PRO A 62 3.39 -0.15 7.63
N LEU A 63 2.75 -0.53 8.74
CA LEU A 63 3.06 -1.80 9.41
C LEU A 63 2.72 -3.01 8.54
N THR A 64 1.68 -2.90 7.72
CA THR A 64 1.23 -3.97 6.83
C THR A 64 2.09 -4.04 5.58
N VAL A 65 2.50 -2.89 5.03
CA VAL A 65 3.52 -2.81 3.97
C VAL A 65 4.80 -3.49 4.43
N LYS A 66 5.32 -3.12 5.61
CA LYS A 66 6.51 -3.75 6.19
C LYS A 66 6.34 -5.25 6.33
N TRP A 67 5.21 -5.69 6.89
CA TRP A 67 4.93 -7.11 7.09
C TRP A 67 4.91 -7.88 5.76
N LEU A 68 4.25 -7.36 4.72
CA LEU A 68 4.18 -8.01 3.41
C LEU A 68 5.57 -8.17 2.78
N LEU A 69 6.40 -7.12 2.86
CA LEU A 69 7.78 -7.15 2.36
C LEU A 69 8.63 -8.18 3.11
N GLU A 70 8.53 -8.24 4.45
CA GLU A 70 9.21 -9.24 5.28
C GLU A 70 8.78 -10.69 4.94
N HIS A 71 7.60 -10.87 4.34
CA HIS A 71 7.07 -12.18 3.92
C HIS A 71 7.25 -12.43 2.42
N GLY A 72 8.11 -11.67 1.74
CA GLY A 72 8.54 -11.93 0.37
C GLY A 72 7.73 -11.22 -0.70
N ALA A 73 6.89 -10.25 -0.36
CA ALA A 73 6.29 -9.38 -1.36
C ALA A 73 7.37 -8.54 -2.06
N SER A 74 7.29 -8.42 -3.39
CA SER A 74 8.20 -7.63 -4.21
C SER A 74 7.91 -6.13 -4.04
N PRO A 75 8.90 -5.31 -3.67
CA PRO A 75 8.74 -3.85 -3.60
C PRO A 75 8.65 -3.19 -4.99
N ASN A 76 8.87 -3.95 -6.06
CA ASN A 76 9.09 -3.45 -7.42
C ASN A 76 8.03 -3.89 -8.42
N TYR A 77 7.01 -4.64 -7.99
CA TYR A 77 5.99 -5.09 -8.93
C TYR A 77 5.15 -3.91 -9.42
N MET A 78 5.22 -3.67 -10.72
CA MET A 78 4.39 -2.72 -11.45
C MET A 78 3.32 -3.56 -12.13
N GLY A 79 2.03 -3.26 -11.92
CA GLY A 79 0.94 -3.99 -12.57
C GLY A 79 1.14 -4.03 -14.08
N GLY A 80 0.95 -5.19 -14.71
CA GLY A 80 1.07 -5.30 -16.16
C GLY A 80 1.10 -6.75 -16.62
N ASP A 81 0.02 -7.17 -17.29
CA ASP A 81 0.19 -7.89 -18.55
C ASP A 81 0.30 -6.82 -19.66
N GLU A 82 0.74 -7.23 -20.84
CA GLU A 82 1.32 -6.46 -21.96
C GLU A 82 0.55 -5.21 -22.48
N GLU A 83 -0.64 -4.87 -21.96
CA GLU A 83 -1.55 -3.87 -22.54
C GLU A 83 -1.67 -2.54 -21.76
N ALA A 84 -1.08 -2.40 -20.57
CA ALA A 84 -1.20 -1.17 -19.74
C ALA A 84 0.14 -0.63 -19.22
N VAL A 85 1.17 -0.64 -20.07
CA VAL A 85 2.55 -0.28 -19.68
C VAL A 85 2.75 1.23 -19.48
N GLU A 86 1.85 2.08 -19.98
CA GLU A 86 2.05 3.55 -19.92
C GLU A 86 1.65 4.21 -18.59
N GLU A 87 0.85 3.57 -17.72
CA GLU A 87 0.37 4.18 -16.46
C GLU A 87 0.71 3.38 -15.19
N ALA A 88 1.40 2.24 -15.31
CA ALA A 88 1.77 1.42 -14.17
C ALA A 88 2.85 2.10 -13.31
N LEU A 89 2.43 2.84 -12.28
CA LEU A 89 3.33 3.44 -11.30
C LEU A 89 3.98 2.36 -10.42
N CYS A 90 5.28 2.49 -10.19
CA CYS A 90 5.97 1.62 -9.23
C CYS A 90 5.46 1.88 -7.80
N PRO A 91 5.52 0.88 -6.90
CA PRO A 91 5.01 1.03 -5.53
C PRO A 91 5.58 2.25 -4.79
N LEU A 92 6.83 2.60 -5.08
CA LEU A 92 7.48 3.79 -4.52
C LEU A 92 6.86 5.10 -5.05
N ALA A 93 6.58 5.20 -6.35
CA ALA A 93 5.93 6.38 -6.94
C ALA A 93 4.53 6.61 -6.34
N VAL A 94 3.76 5.53 -6.14
CA VAL A 94 2.44 5.60 -5.48
C VAL A 94 2.58 6.15 -4.05
N ALA A 95 3.57 5.67 -3.28
CA ALA A 95 3.80 6.16 -1.93
C ALA A 95 4.22 7.65 -1.90
N ILE A 96 4.96 8.12 -2.90
CA ILE A 96 5.34 9.53 -3.07
C ILE A 96 4.11 10.39 -3.34
N ASP A 97 3.22 9.98 -4.25
CA ASP A 97 1.97 10.70 -4.54
C ASP A 97 1.09 10.80 -3.28
N LEU A 98 0.93 9.70 -2.54
CA LEU A 98 0.18 9.68 -1.28
C LEU A 98 0.79 10.58 -0.19
N ALA A 99 2.10 10.85 -0.23
CA ALA A 99 2.73 11.76 0.72
C ALA A 99 2.47 13.24 0.41
N ILE A 100 2.39 13.60 -0.88
CA ILE A 100 2.17 14.99 -1.34
C ILE A 100 0.68 15.34 -1.50
N ARG A 101 -0.14 14.34 -1.83
CA ARG A 101 -1.60 14.41 -1.96
C ARG A 101 -2.25 13.29 -1.12
N PRO A 102 -2.25 13.40 0.21
CA PRO A 102 -2.73 12.32 1.06
C PRO A 102 -4.23 12.15 0.93
N GLY A 103 -4.62 10.95 0.51
CA GLY A 103 -5.99 10.49 0.40
C GLY A 103 -6.02 8.97 0.43
N ILE A 104 -7.20 8.41 0.65
CA ILE A 104 -7.43 6.99 0.36
C ILE A 104 -7.89 6.97 -1.10
N ALA A 105 -7.19 6.21 -1.95
CA ALA A 105 -7.35 6.25 -3.40
C ALA A 105 -8.74 5.84 -3.90
N TRP A 106 -9.56 5.25 -3.02
CA TRP A 106 -10.87 4.70 -3.31
C TRP A 106 -11.82 5.03 -2.15
N GLU A 107 -13.13 5.06 -2.43
CA GLU A 107 -14.16 5.36 -1.44
C GLU A 107 -13.92 4.63 -0.11
N ILE A 108 -14.27 5.29 1.02
CA ILE A 108 -14.11 4.67 2.34
C ILE A 108 -14.93 3.37 2.35
N PRO A 109 -14.28 2.20 2.55
CA PRO A 109 -14.93 0.92 2.46
C PRO A 109 -16.08 0.86 3.47
N PHE A 110 -17.31 0.56 3.03
CA PHE A 110 -18.48 0.53 3.89
C PHE A 110 -18.26 -0.35 5.15
N ARG A 111 -17.52 -1.45 4.99
CA ARG A 111 -17.16 -2.37 6.08
C ARG A 111 -16.34 -1.72 7.20
N TRP A 112 -15.63 -0.62 6.95
CA TRP A 112 -14.94 0.12 8.01
C TRP A 112 -15.93 0.77 8.98
N GLN A 113 -17.07 1.25 8.48
CA GLN A 113 -18.12 1.82 9.32
C GLN A 113 -18.68 0.76 10.27
N VAL A 114 -18.93 -0.45 9.73
CA VAL A 114 -19.44 -1.58 10.52
C VAL A 114 -18.42 -2.11 11.53
N LYS A 115 -17.13 -2.07 11.21
CA LYS A 115 -16.02 -2.51 12.08
C LYS A 115 -15.49 -1.42 13.03
N ASP A 116 -16.10 -0.23 13.07
CA ASP A 116 -15.62 0.94 13.82
C ASP A 116 -14.16 1.33 13.50
N ILE A 117 -13.72 1.10 12.26
CA ILE A 117 -12.39 1.48 11.80
C ILE A 117 -12.41 2.97 11.41
N LYS A 118 -11.68 3.78 12.18
CA LYS A 118 -11.58 5.22 11.93
C LYS A 118 -10.66 5.54 10.75
N VAL A 119 -11.17 6.35 9.82
CA VAL A 119 -10.38 6.91 8.72
C VAL A 119 -9.29 7.83 9.27
N PRO A 120 -8.00 7.61 8.94
CA PRO A 120 -6.93 8.47 9.40
C PRO A 120 -7.08 9.91 8.87
N SER A 121 -6.72 10.90 9.68
CA SER A 121 -6.65 12.30 9.21
C SER A 121 -5.63 12.45 8.06
N VAL A 122 -5.82 13.45 7.20
CA VAL A 122 -4.88 13.77 6.10
C VAL A 122 -3.43 13.89 6.58
N LYS A 123 -3.19 14.48 7.76
CA LYS A 123 -1.85 14.56 8.36
C LYS A 123 -1.28 13.18 8.72
N ARG A 124 -2.13 12.28 9.21
CA ARG A 124 -1.74 10.89 9.53
C ARG A 124 -1.48 10.08 8.26
N LEU A 125 -2.29 10.25 7.22
CA LEU A 125 -2.06 9.64 5.90
C LEU A 125 -0.70 10.10 5.33
N ALA A 126 -0.43 11.41 5.31
CA ALA A 126 0.84 11.95 4.83
C ALA A 126 2.04 11.36 5.60
N HIS A 127 1.92 11.27 6.92
CA HIS A 127 2.96 10.68 7.76
C HIS A 127 3.16 9.19 7.45
N ASN A 128 2.07 8.42 7.34
CA ASN A 128 2.12 7.01 7.01
C ASN A 128 2.73 6.76 5.62
N ALA A 129 2.39 7.57 4.62
CA ALA A 129 2.98 7.49 3.28
C ALA A 129 4.50 7.74 3.31
N ARG A 130 4.98 8.73 4.09
CA ARG A 130 6.42 8.95 4.31
C ARG A 130 7.12 7.77 4.97
N GLU A 131 6.47 7.12 5.92
CA GLU A 131 7.01 5.89 6.52
C GLU A 131 7.03 4.73 5.51
N ILE A 132 6.01 4.61 4.66
CA ILE A 132 5.97 3.62 3.56
C ILE A 132 7.12 3.84 2.58
N ILE A 133 7.42 5.09 2.20
CA ILE A 133 8.58 5.41 1.34
C ILE A 133 9.86 4.86 1.96
N LYS A 134 10.11 5.13 3.25
CA LYS A 134 11.29 4.61 3.96
C LYS A 134 11.33 3.08 3.95
N ILE A 135 10.20 2.43 4.24
CA ILE A 135 10.09 0.97 4.27
C ILE A 135 10.38 0.36 2.89
N LEU A 136 9.81 0.93 1.82
CA LEU A 136 10.03 0.45 0.45
C LEU A 136 11.50 0.61 0.03
N ARG A 137 12.13 1.75 0.31
CA ARG A 137 13.56 1.96 0.04
C ARG A 137 14.43 0.96 0.80
N GLN A 138 14.14 0.71 2.08
CA GLN A 138 14.83 -0.29 2.89
C GLN A 138 14.67 -1.72 2.33
N ALA A 139 13.55 -2.01 1.69
CA ALA A 139 13.28 -3.28 1.04
C ALA A 139 13.88 -3.40 -0.37
N GLY A 140 14.57 -2.37 -0.88
CA GLY A 140 15.18 -2.39 -2.22
C GLY A 140 14.24 -1.98 -3.35
N ALA A 141 13.31 -1.06 -3.07
CA ALA A 141 12.52 -0.43 -4.12
C ALA A 141 13.41 0.31 -5.14
N ASN A 142 13.12 0.10 -6.43
CA ASN A 142 13.85 0.66 -7.55
C ASN A 142 13.35 2.08 -7.84
N GLU A 143 14.28 3.03 -7.80
CA GLU A 143 14.04 4.46 -8.10
C GLU A 143 14.27 4.82 -9.58
N GLN A 144 14.81 3.90 -10.40
CA GLN A 144 15.04 4.12 -11.84
C GLN A 144 13.76 4.46 -12.61
N PRO A 145 12.59 3.82 -12.34
CA PRO A 145 11.35 4.16 -13.03
C PRO A 145 10.75 5.52 -12.66
N LEU A 146 11.30 6.23 -11.67
CA LEU A 146 10.79 7.55 -11.29
C LEU A 146 11.22 8.58 -12.35
N ASP A 147 10.25 9.32 -12.88
CA ASP A 147 10.54 10.52 -13.68
C ASP A 147 11.14 11.64 -12.81
N ASP A 148 11.66 12.69 -13.46
CA ASP A 148 12.31 13.81 -12.77
C ASP A 148 11.36 14.58 -11.84
N HIS A 149 10.06 14.60 -12.15
CA HIS A 149 9.06 15.28 -11.35
C HIS A 149 8.82 14.52 -10.03
N VAL A 150 8.60 13.22 -10.10
CA VAL A 150 8.41 12.34 -8.93
C VAL A 150 9.68 12.28 -8.09
N ARG A 151 10.87 12.27 -8.72
CA ARG A 151 12.16 12.34 -8.02
C ARG A 151 12.31 13.65 -7.23
N GLY A 152 11.95 14.80 -7.81
CA GLY A 152 11.98 16.08 -7.09
C GLY A 152 11.04 16.13 -5.88
N HIS A 153 9.88 15.46 -5.96
CA HIS A 153 9.00 15.28 -4.79
C HIS A 153 9.66 14.43 -3.71
N LEU A 154 10.30 13.31 -4.09
CA LEU A 154 11.02 12.45 -3.16
C LEU A 154 12.13 13.21 -2.42
N ASP A 155 12.96 13.97 -3.13
CA ASP A 155 14.03 14.78 -2.53
C ASP A 155 13.47 15.77 -1.50
N SER A 156 12.35 16.41 -1.82
CA SER A 156 11.66 17.34 -0.91
C SER A 156 11.06 16.64 0.31
N ILE A 157 10.50 15.43 0.11
CA ILE A 157 10.02 14.55 1.19
C ILE A 157 11.13 14.28 2.19
N GLU A 158 12.32 13.95 1.71
CA GLU A 158 13.47 13.58 2.52
C GLU A 158 14.09 14.77 3.24
N ALA A 159 14.19 15.91 2.57
CA ALA A 159 14.60 17.16 3.18
C ALA A 159 13.57 17.69 4.21
N GLY A 160 12.34 17.16 4.20
CA GLY A 160 11.26 17.60 5.08
C GLY A 160 10.77 19.01 4.76
N ILE A 161 10.82 19.39 3.49
CA ILE A 161 10.44 20.71 2.98
C ILE A 161 9.25 20.59 2.01
N SER A 162 8.52 21.68 1.80
CA SER A 162 7.44 21.71 0.82
C SER A 162 7.99 21.46 -0.58
N CYS A 163 7.43 20.48 -1.30
CA CYS A 163 7.93 20.10 -2.62
C CYS A 163 7.65 21.16 -3.71
N CYS A 164 6.43 21.69 -3.78
CA CYS A 164 6.09 22.76 -4.72
C CYS A 164 4.88 23.58 -4.23
N PRO A 165 4.60 24.74 -4.83
CA PRO A 165 3.46 25.60 -4.45
C PRO A 165 2.08 24.96 -4.64
N GLN A 166 1.97 23.92 -5.47
CA GLN A 166 0.71 23.23 -5.75
C GLN A 166 0.29 22.29 -4.61
N HIS A 167 1.23 21.88 -3.75
CA HIS A 167 0.97 20.97 -2.64
C HIS A 167 0.90 21.71 -1.30
N ASN A 168 0.05 21.22 -0.40
CA ASN A 168 -0.26 21.92 0.84
C ASN A 168 0.95 21.96 1.80
N SER A 169 1.61 23.13 1.87
CA SER A 169 2.76 23.38 2.76
C SER A 169 2.48 23.09 4.25
N ARG A 170 1.22 23.05 4.69
CA ARG A 170 0.84 22.69 6.07
C ARG A 170 1.10 21.22 6.42
N LEU A 171 1.27 20.35 5.42
CA LEU A 171 1.66 18.95 5.62
C LEU A 171 3.14 18.78 6.01
N TRP A 172 3.92 19.86 5.90
CA TRP A 172 5.38 19.88 6.01
C TRP A 172 5.89 20.60 7.26
N ARG A 173 5.02 21.34 7.96
CA ARG A 173 5.40 22.04 9.19
C ARG A 173 5.73 21.01 10.27
N ARG A 174 6.98 21.01 10.74
CA ARG A 174 7.35 20.29 11.97
C ARG A 174 6.46 20.82 13.10
N ARG A 175 5.93 19.92 13.94
CA ARG A 175 5.30 20.37 15.19
C ARG A 175 6.40 21.07 15.99
N GLY A 176 6.23 22.37 16.22
CA GLY A 176 6.94 23.07 17.29
C GLY A 176 6.46 22.57 18.64
#